data_AF-A0A9E3NZC4-F1
#
_entry.id   AF-A0A9E3NZC4-F1
#
_cell.length_a   1.000
_cell.length_b   1.000
_cell.length_c   1.000
_cell.angle_alpha   90.00
_cell.angle_beta   90.00
_cell.angle_gamma   90.00
#
_symmetry.space_group_name_H-M   'P 1'
#
loop_
_entity.id
_entity.type
_entity.pdbx_description
1 polymer ?
#
loop_
_entity_poly.entity_id
_entity_poly.type
_entity_poly.pdbx_seq_one_letter_code
_entity_poly.pdbx_strand_id
1 'polypeptide(L)'
;MRLAITPLIVAAAAALPAGCSKDPNVPYHAPDAGVTYVPVTPPPPVDASAPIATSDAGPETAATAAEAALDVALMALADKDAPGMKPDGQPIRATLKETEHAETIVTLLPGRCYTIIAMSPPQQISDVEIRLNMMPFNAEALHSSKEKNPAYIGRGKTPTCPVAPIAIQYKIEVTAKKGAGSVIAQLFSRAK
;
A
#
# COMPACT_ATOMS: atom_id res chain seq x y z
N MET A 1 36.89 -3.67 -27.61
CA MET A 1 37.54 -2.63 -26.78
C MET A 1 37.53 -1.32 -27.54
N ARG A 2 36.50 -0.48 -27.33
CA ARG A 2 36.49 0.93 -27.72
C ARG A 2 35.71 1.68 -26.65
N LEU A 3 36.47 2.36 -25.78
CA LEU A 3 36.00 3.32 -24.78
C LEU A 3 35.52 4.58 -25.52
N ALA A 4 34.35 5.11 -25.15
CA ALA A 4 33.96 6.48 -25.46
C ALA A 4 33.57 7.17 -24.14
N ILE A 5 34.38 8.19 -23.80
CA ILE A 5 34.30 9.06 -22.63
C ILE A 5 33.82 10.41 -23.14
N THR A 6 32.71 10.98 -22.63
CA THR A 6 32.43 12.45 -22.58
C THR A 6 31.11 12.76 -21.81
N PRO A 7 30.85 14.00 -21.35
CA PRO A 7 30.88 14.29 -19.92
C PRO A 7 29.57 14.84 -19.32
N LEU A 8 29.62 14.88 -17.99
CA LEU A 8 28.80 15.57 -16.99
C LEU A 8 28.32 16.97 -17.41
N ILE A 9 27.01 17.21 -17.36
CA ILE A 9 26.42 18.56 -17.30
C ILE A 9 25.63 18.65 -15.99
N VAL A 10 26.12 19.46 -15.06
CA VAL A 10 25.41 19.92 -13.87
C VAL A 10 24.70 21.22 -14.23
N ALA A 11 23.37 21.26 -14.09
CA ALA A 11 22.60 22.50 -14.15
C ALA A 11 21.87 22.70 -12.81
N ALA A 12 22.29 23.71 -12.07
CA ALA A 12 21.62 24.24 -10.89
C ALA A 12 20.73 25.42 -11.31
N ALA A 13 19.49 25.47 -10.86
CA ALA A 13 18.69 26.70 -10.80
C ALA A 13 17.62 26.57 -9.71
N ALA A 14 17.76 27.39 -8.67
CA ALA A 14 16.78 27.64 -7.63
C ALA A 14 15.92 28.86 -8.02
N ALA A 15 14.62 28.85 -7.69
CA ALA A 15 13.84 30.03 -7.25
C ALA A 15 12.38 29.64 -6.94
N LEU A 16 11.93 29.93 -5.71
CA LEU A 16 10.52 30.10 -5.32
C LEU A 16 10.15 31.59 -5.50
N PRO A 17 8.85 31.92 -5.68
CA PRO A 17 8.21 32.69 -4.61
C PRO A 17 6.74 32.34 -4.33
N ALA A 18 6.36 32.70 -3.11
CA ALA A 18 5.03 32.65 -2.51
C ALA A 18 4.00 33.57 -3.21
N GLY A 19 2.72 33.19 -3.11
CA GLY A 19 1.58 34.04 -3.46
C GLY A 19 0.32 33.61 -2.70
N CYS A 20 -0.02 34.35 -1.65
CA CYS A 20 -1.32 34.32 -0.99
C CYS A 20 -2.28 35.27 -1.71
N SER A 21 -3.48 34.82 -2.06
CA SER A 21 -4.56 35.69 -2.54
C SER A 21 -5.79 35.63 -1.62
N LYS A 22 -6.23 36.84 -1.28
CA LYS A 22 -7.38 37.28 -0.50
C LYS A 22 -8.66 37.22 -1.35
N ASP A 23 -9.83 37.20 -0.69
CA ASP A 23 -11.05 38.01 -0.96
C ASP A 23 -12.34 37.25 -0.52
N PRO A 24 -13.52 37.89 -0.36
CA PRO A 24 -13.85 38.98 0.55
C PRO A 24 -15.13 38.73 1.39
N ASN A 25 -15.32 39.59 2.39
CA ASN A 25 -16.46 39.72 3.31
C ASN A 25 -17.77 40.12 2.58
N VAL A 26 -18.90 39.43 2.86
CA VAL A 26 -20.26 39.91 2.57
C VAL A 26 -21.10 39.93 3.86
N PRO A 27 -21.77 41.04 4.20
CA PRO A 27 -22.53 41.20 5.42
C PRO A 27 -23.97 40.68 5.26
N TYR A 28 -24.51 40.03 6.28
CA TYR A 28 -25.97 39.86 6.38
C TYR A 28 -26.49 40.12 7.79
N HIS A 29 -27.56 40.90 7.83
CA HIS A 29 -28.20 41.51 8.99
C HIS A 29 -29.04 40.51 9.81
N ALA A 30 -29.02 40.71 11.13
CA ALA A 30 -29.96 40.15 12.09
C ALA A 30 -31.37 40.77 11.97
N PRO A 31 -32.39 40.10 12.51
CA PRO A 31 -33.21 40.81 13.48
C PRO A 31 -33.41 40.08 14.81
N ASP A 32 -33.48 40.93 15.82
CA ASP A 32 -33.68 40.75 17.24
C ASP A 32 -35.13 40.37 17.57
N ALA A 33 -35.32 39.42 18.50
CA ALA A 33 -36.47 39.40 19.40
C ALA A 33 -36.10 38.56 20.63
N GLY A 34 -35.75 39.26 21.71
CA GLY A 34 -35.29 38.67 22.96
C GLY A 34 -36.32 37.84 23.73
N VAL A 35 -35.81 36.85 24.45
CA VAL A 35 -36.36 36.37 25.73
C VAL A 35 -35.19 35.87 26.59
N THR A 36 -35.19 36.27 27.86
CA THR A 36 -34.09 36.09 28.82
C THR A 36 -34.31 34.84 29.71
N TYR A 37 -33.23 34.06 29.91
CA TYR A 37 -32.90 33.15 31.04
C TYR A 37 -33.67 31.80 31.15
N VAL A 38 -33.15 30.59 31.46
CA VAL A 38 -31.88 29.85 31.83
C VAL A 38 -32.26 28.33 31.83
N PRO A 39 -31.45 27.32 32.23
CA PRO A 39 -30.05 26.95 31.96
C PRO A 39 -29.93 25.44 31.56
N VAL A 40 -29.20 25.09 30.51
CA VAL A 40 -28.62 23.74 30.32
C VAL A 40 -27.35 23.93 29.49
N THR A 41 -26.24 23.29 29.83
CA THR A 41 -25.08 23.14 28.92
C THR A 41 -25.17 21.78 28.22
N PRO A 42 -25.85 21.70 27.05
CA PRO A 42 -25.76 20.56 26.15
C PRO A 42 -24.47 20.65 25.28
N PRO A 43 -23.97 19.50 24.79
CA PRO A 43 -22.71 19.38 24.05
C PRO A 43 -22.72 20.17 22.73
N PRO A 44 -21.53 20.51 22.16
CA PRO A 44 -21.46 21.20 20.88
C PRO A 44 -22.14 20.38 19.76
N PRO A 45 -22.86 21.04 18.85
CA PRO A 45 -23.60 20.37 17.77
C PRO A 45 -22.64 19.75 16.74
N VAL A 46 -22.96 18.52 16.36
CA VAL A 46 -22.49 17.89 15.13
C VAL A 46 -23.22 18.56 13.96
N ASP A 47 -22.50 19.34 13.16
CA ASP A 47 -22.99 19.78 11.86
C ASP A 47 -22.50 18.80 10.80
N ALA A 48 -23.47 18.12 10.20
CA ALA A 48 -23.28 17.20 9.09
C ALA A 48 -23.48 17.98 7.79
N SER A 49 -22.40 18.18 7.02
CA SER A 49 -22.41 18.08 5.56
C SER A 49 -21.02 18.28 4.94
N ALA A 50 -20.67 17.31 4.09
CA ALA A 50 -19.59 17.27 3.08
C ALA A 50 -18.16 16.89 3.52
N PRO A 51 -17.36 16.27 2.62
CA PRO A 51 -17.62 15.17 1.69
C PRO A 51 -17.06 13.84 2.26
N ILE A 52 -17.52 12.68 1.75
CA ILE A 52 -16.87 11.39 2.05
C ILE A 52 -15.53 11.37 1.29
N ALA A 53 -14.53 12.00 1.86
CA ALA A 53 -13.17 11.98 1.38
C ALA A 53 -12.50 10.72 1.90
N THR A 54 -12.07 9.92 0.92
CA THR A 54 -10.74 9.32 0.92
C THR A 54 -10.60 8.09 1.82
N SER A 55 -10.48 6.94 1.14
CA SER A 55 -9.76 5.78 1.64
C SER A 55 -8.56 6.25 2.47
N ASP A 56 -8.56 5.89 3.74
CA ASP A 56 -7.43 6.02 4.65
C ASP A 56 -6.27 5.22 4.06
N ALA A 57 -5.56 5.85 3.14
CA ALA A 57 -4.16 5.57 2.91
C ALA A 57 -3.52 5.96 4.24
N GLY A 58 -3.25 4.95 5.08
CA GLY A 58 -2.37 5.09 6.22
C GLY A 58 -1.10 5.84 5.80
N PRO A 59 -0.46 6.56 6.74
CA PRO A 59 0.50 7.60 6.42
C PRO A 59 1.54 7.08 5.41
N GLU A 60 1.57 7.67 4.22
CA GLU A 60 2.74 7.70 3.35
C GLU A 60 3.85 8.41 4.13
N THR A 61 4.43 7.68 5.08
CA THR A 61 5.69 8.06 5.70
C THR A 61 6.69 7.98 4.56
N ALA A 62 7.38 9.08 4.28
CA ALA A 62 8.43 9.10 3.27
C ALA A 62 9.35 7.90 3.50
N ALA A 63 9.40 6.99 2.51
CA ALA A 63 10.17 5.76 2.61
C ALA A 63 11.61 6.10 2.95
N THR A 64 12.16 5.46 3.97
CA THR A 64 13.60 5.55 4.25
C THR A 64 14.39 5.05 3.05
N ALA A 65 15.66 5.43 2.94
CA ALA A 65 16.51 4.97 1.84
C ALA A 65 16.58 3.43 1.71
N ALA A 66 16.46 2.71 2.83
CA ALA A 66 16.41 1.24 2.85
C ALA A 66 15.08 0.71 2.29
N GLU A 67 13.97 1.36 2.58
CA GLU A 67 12.65 1.00 2.04
C GLU A 67 12.56 1.29 0.54
N ALA A 68 13.10 2.43 0.09
CA ALA A 68 13.17 2.75 -1.34
C ALA A 68 14.00 1.70 -2.12
N ALA A 69 15.09 1.19 -1.53
CA ALA A 69 15.87 0.11 -2.13
C ALA A 69 15.06 -1.19 -2.24
N LEU A 70 14.21 -1.49 -1.25
CA LEU A 70 13.29 -2.63 -1.29
C LEU A 70 12.23 -2.48 -2.37
N ASP A 71 11.68 -1.29 -2.57
CA ASP A 71 10.72 -1.02 -3.65
C ASP A 71 11.33 -1.25 -5.03
N VAL A 72 12.54 -0.73 -5.26
CA VAL A 72 13.26 -0.93 -6.53
C VAL A 72 13.51 -2.41 -6.77
N ALA A 73 13.93 -3.15 -5.75
CA ALA A 73 14.14 -4.60 -5.86
C ALA A 73 12.84 -5.36 -6.14
N LEU A 74 11.74 -4.97 -5.50
CA LEU A 74 10.43 -5.58 -5.67
C LEU A 74 9.88 -5.33 -7.09
N MET A 75 10.00 -4.11 -7.60
CA MET A 75 9.59 -3.79 -8.97
C MET A 75 10.44 -4.54 -10.00
N ALA A 76 11.75 -4.68 -9.77
CA ALA A 76 12.63 -5.47 -10.63
C ALA A 76 12.24 -6.97 -10.66
N LEU A 77 11.74 -7.52 -9.54
CA LEU A 77 11.15 -8.85 -9.52
C LEU A 77 9.81 -8.89 -10.26
N ALA A 78 8.94 -7.90 -10.05
CA ALA A 78 7.64 -7.83 -10.73
C ALA A 78 7.77 -7.80 -12.26
N ASP A 79 8.76 -7.09 -12.79
CA ASP A 79 9.02 -7.05 -14.23
C ASP A 79 9.36 -8.43 -14.82
N LYS A 80 9.99 -9.31 -14.02
CA LYS A 80 10.37 -10.67 -14.44
C LYS A 80 9.29 -11.70 -14.16
N ASP A 81 8.69 -11.60 -12.98
CA ASP A 81 7.85 -12.64 -12.38
C ASP A 81 6.35 -12.30 -12.38
N ALA A 82 5.96 -11.09 -12.78
CA ALA A 82 4.57 -10.67 -12.96
C ALA A 82 4.39 -9.89 -14.28
N PRO A 83 4.72 -10.48 -15.45
CA PRO A 83 4.76 -9.75 -16.72
C PRO A 83 3.39 -9.19 -17.10
N GLY A 84 3.34 -7.89 -17.35
CA GLY A 84 2.14 -7.15 -17.72
C GLY A 84 1.16 -6.89 -16.56
N MET A 85 1.58 -7.14 -15.32
CA MET A 85 0.80 -6.76 -14.14
C MET A 85 1.20 -5.39 -13.61
N LYS A 86 0.28 -4.75 -12.88
CA LYS A 86 0.51 -3.48 -12.19
C LYS A 86 0.33 -3.65 -10.69
N PRO A 87 1.02 -2.87 -9.84
CA PRO A 87 0.76 -2.83 -8.42
C PRO A 87 -0.73 -2.56 -8.15
N ASP A 88 -1.31 -3.32 -7.23
CA ASP A 88 -2.72 -3.28 -6.87
C ASP A 88 -2.85 -3.18 -5.35
N GLY A 89 -3.07 -1.97 -4.85
CA GLY A 89 -3.02 -1.66 -3.43
C GLY A 89 -1.64 -1.24 -2.93
N GLN A 90 -1.55 -0.92 -1.65
CA GLN A 90 -0.30 -0.48 -1.01
C GLN A 90 0.64 -1.66 -0.72
N PRO A 91 1.96 -1.45 -0.75
CA PRO A 91 2.91 -2.47 -0.32
C PRO A 91 2.77 -2.73 1.17
N ILE A 92 2.73 -4.00 1.53
CA ILE A 92 2.80 -4.48 2.91
C ILE A 92 4.26 -4.38 3.34
N ARG A 93 4.54 -3.53 4.32
CA ARG A 93 5.88 -3.38 4.91
C ARG A 93 5.80 -3.78 6.37
N ALA A 94 6.71 -4.66 6.78
CA ALA A 94 6.82 -5.07 8.16
C ALA A 94 8.28 -5.36 8.51
N THR A 95 8.62 -5.26 9.79
CA THR A 95 9.86 -5.82 10.33
C THR A 95 9.47 -7.00 11.19
N LEU A 96 9.85 -8.19 10.76
CA LEU A 96 9.47 -9.46 11.39
C LEU A 96 10.66 -10.07 12.09
N LYS A 97 10.43 -10.67 13.25
CA LYS A 97 11.34 -11.61 13.90
C LYS A 97 11.16 -13.00 13.31
N GLU A 98 12.12 -13.88 13.59
CA GLU A 98 11.98 -15.28 13.20
C GLU A 98 10.70 -15.88 13.79
N THR A 99 9.94 -16.60 12.96
CA THR A 99 8.59 -17.15 13.20
C THR A 99 7.45 -16.13 13.34
N GLU A 100 7.74 -14.83 13.28
CA GLU A 100 6.72 -13.77 13.29
C GLU A 100 6.04 -13.64 11.92
N HIS A 101 4.80 -13.16 11.93
CA HIS A 101 4.02 -12.91 10.72
C HIS A 101 3.33 -11.55 10.78
N ALA A 102 3.21 -10.90 9.62
CA ALA A 102 2.39 -9.72 9.42
C ALA A 102 1.15 -10.10 8.62
N GLU A 103 0.00 -9.55 8.99
CA GLU A 103 -1.27 -9.81 8.33
C GLU A 103 -1.84 -8.53 7.72
N THR A 104 -2.42 -8.64 6.54
CA THR A 104 -3.16 -7.55 5.90
C THR A 104 -4.34 -8.11 5.12
N ILE A 105 -5.47 -7.41 5.20
CA ILE A 105 -6.68 -7.78 4.45
C ILE A 105 -6.64 -7.06 3.11
N VAL A 106 -6.84 -7.81 2.04
CA VAL A 106 -6.98 -7.31 0.67
C VAL A 106 -8.24 -7.85 0.04
N THR A 107 -8.83 -7.06 -0.85
CA THR A 107 -10.01 -7.45 -1.61
C THR A 107 -9.61 -7.82 -3.03
N LEU A 108 -9.80 -9.08 -3.41
CA LEU A 108 -9.57 -9.55 -4.78
C LEU A 108 -10.86 -9.40 -5.57
N LEU A 109 -10.78 -8.67 -6.67
CA LEU A 109 -11.91 -8.36 -7.56
C LEU A 109 -12.06 -9.44 -8.64
N PRO A 110 -13.30 -9.72 -9.08
CA PRO A 110 -13.55 -10.61 -10.20
C PRO A 110 -12.98 -10.02 -11.50
N GLY A 111 -12.63 -10.89 -12.45
CA GLY A 111 -12.11 -10.47 -13.77
C GLY A 111 -10.66 -9.97 -13.75
N ARG A 112 -9.94 -10.12 -12.65
CA ARG A 112 -8.50 -9.83 -12.54
C ARG A 112 -7.73 -11.08 -12.13
N CYS A 113 -6.48 -11.17 -12.57
CA CYS A 113 -5.54 -12.20 -12.14
C CYS A 113 -4.45 -11.55 -11.30
N TYR A 114 -4.07 -12.22 -10.22
CA TYR A 114 -3.23 -11.68 -9.16
C TYR A 114 -1.93 -12.45 -9.01
N THR A 115 -0.86 -11.73 -8.70
CA THR A 115 0.45 -12.25 -8.28
C THR A 115 0.88 -11.51 -7.03
N ILE A 116 1.25 -12.22 -5.98
CA ILE A 116 1.80 -11.63 -4.76
C ILE A 116 3.28 -11.96 -4.73
N ILE A 117 4.12 -10.94 -4.54
CA ILE A 117 5.55 -11.09 -4.39
C ILE A 117 5.91 -10.56 -3.01
N ALA A 118 6.55 -11.38 -2.19
CA ALA A 118 7.15 -10.94 -0.93
C ALA A 118 8.66 -11.20 -0.97
N MET A 119 9.41 -10.24 -0.45
CA MET A 119 10.85 -10.37 -0.36
C MET A 119 11.40 -9.67 0.87
N SER A 120 12.59 -10.07 1.27
CA SER A 120 13.38 -9.35 2.26
C SER A 120 14.78 -9.11 1.72
N PRO A 121 15.52 -8.11 2.25
CA PRO A 121 16.90 -7.87 1.87
C PRO A 121 17.76 -9.14 2.08
N PRO A 122 18.76 -9.36 1.22
CA PRO A 122 19.72 -10.44 1.46
C PRO A 122 20.36 -10.26 2.85
N GLN A 123 20.62 -11.37 3.53
CA GLN A 123 21.21 -11.45 4.90
C GLN A 123 20.24 -11.18 6.07
N GLN A 124 19.01 -10.72 5.84
CA GLN A 124 18.03 -10.50 6.93
C GLN A 124 17.13 -11.72 7.15
N ILE A 125 16.14 -11.93 6.27
CA ILE A 125 15.27 -13.09 6.32
C ILE A 125 15.65 -14.01 5.16
N SER A 126 16.09 -15.23 5.51
CA SER A 126 16.52 -16.22 4.52
C SER A 126 15.36 -17.05 3.96
N ASP A 127 14.24 -17.09 4.68
CA ASP A 127 13.07 -17.89 4.36
C ASP A 127 11.80 -17.10 4.73
N VAL A 128 11.09 -16.63 3.72
CA VAL A 128 9.84 -15.86 3.78
C VAL A 128 8.75 -16.75 3.21
N GLU A 129 7.63 -16.88 3.92
CA GLU A 129 6.45 -17.61 3.47
C GLU A 129 5.29 -16.62 3.31
N ILE A 130 4.43 -16.86 2.32
CA ILE A 130 3.19 -16.09 2.14
C ILE A 130 2.02 -17.07 2.17
N ARG A 131 0.99 -16.74 2.93
CA ARG A 131 -0.29 -17.45 2.94
C ARG A 131 -1.41 -16.49 2.61
N LEU A 132 -2.36 -16.99 1.82
CA LEU A 132 -3.56 -16.26 1.46
C LEU A 132 -4.74 -17.00 2.08
N ASN A 133 -5.29 -16.46 3.16
CA ASN A 133 -6.37 -17.06 3.93
C ASN A 133 -7.69 -16.37 3.55
N MET A 134 -8.73 -17.15 3.25
CA MET A 134 -10.04 -16.62 2.91
C MET A 134 -10.79 -16.20 4.17
N MET A 135 -11.25 -14.95 4.22
CA MET A 135 -12.01 -14.41 5.35
C MET A 135 -13.51 -14.66 5.15
N PRO A 136 -14.33 -14.90 6.21
CA PRO A 136 -14.04 -14.95 7.65
C PRO A 136 -13.52 -16.30 8.17
N PHE A 137 -13.49 -17.34 7.33
CA PHE A 137 -13.20 -18.70 7.78
C PHE A 137 -11.73 -18.98 8.07
N ASN A 138 -10.82 -18.04 7.75
CA ASN A 138 -9.36 -18.20 7.82
C ASN A 138 -8.88 -19.49 7.12
N ALA A 139 -9.61 -19.97 6.11
CA ALA A 139 -9.25 -21.14 5.35
C ALA A 139 -8.12 -20.78 4.38
N GLU A 140 -7.00 -21.49 4.44
CA GLU A 140 -5.89 -21.28 3.51
C GLU A 140 -6.37 -21.56 2.08
N ALA A 141 -6.34 -20.54 1.24
CA ALA A 141 -6.71 -20.62 -0.16
C ALA A 141 -5.47 -20.89 -1.03
N LEU A 142 -4.38 -20.18 -0.76
CA LEU A 142 -3.10 -20.35 -1.43
C LEU A 142 -1.93 -20.16 -0.46
N HIS A 143 -0.81 -20.79 -0.78
CA HIS A 143 0.47 -20.62 -0.10
C HIS A 143 1.56 -20.32 -1.13
N SER A 144 2.69 -19.77 -0.65
CA SER A 144 3.83 -19.38 -1.49
C SER A 144 4.46 -20.53 -2.28
N SER A 145 5.27 -20.21 -3.28
CA SER A 145 6.12 -21.19 -3.96
C SER A 145 7.14 -21.81 -2.99
N LYS A 146 7.78 -22.92 -3.38
CA LYS A 146 8.85 -23.59 -2.59
C LYS A 146 10.14 -22.74 -2.44
N GLU A 147 10.13 -21.53 -2.95
CA GLU A 147 11.26 -20.61 -2.94
C GLU A 147 11.33 -19.92 -1.58
N LYS A 148 12.55 -19.78 -1.05
CA LYS A 148 12.75 -19.27 0.30
C LYS A 148 12.65 -17.75 0.36
N ASN A 149 13.35 -17.05 -0.52
CA ASN A 149 13.29 -15.60 -0.63
C ASN A 149 13.85 -15.23 -2.01
N PRO A 150 13.12 -14.50 -2.86
CA PRO A 150 11.72 -14.04 -2.70
C PRO A 150 10.68 -15.18 -2.75
N ALA A 151 9.53 -14.93 -2.13
CA ALA A 151 8.38 -15.82 -2.10
C ALA A 151 7.26 -15.31 -3.02
N TYR A 152 6.52 -16.24 -3.64
CA TYR A 152 5.54 -15.90 -4.67
C TYR A 152 4.22 -16.64 -4.50
N ILE A 153 3.10 -15.96 -4.78
CA ILE A 153 1.82 -16.59 -5.08
C ILE A 153 1.44 -16.21 -6.51
N GLY A 154 1.18 -17.20 -7.36
CA GLY A 154 0.74 -16.97 -8.76
C GLY A 154 1.84 -16.43 -9.68
N ARG A 155 3.03 -17.04 -9.68
CA ARG A 155 4.20 -16.53 -10.43
C ARG A 155 4.05 -16.64 -11.96
N GLY A 156 4.54 -15.63 -12.66
CA GLY A 156 4.79 -15.63 -14.10
C GLY A 156 3.51 -15.77 -14.93
N LYS A 157 3.45 -16.82 -15.75
CA LYS A 157 2.31 -17.06 -16.65
C LYS A 157 1.14 -17.76 -15.97
N THR A 158 1.28 -18.17 -14.71
CA THR A 158 0.24 -18.85 -13.93
C THR A 158 -0.22 -18.00 -12.73
N PRO A 159 -0.79 -16.81 -12.97
CA PRO A 159 -1.33 -16.01 -11.88
C PRO A 159 -2.62 -16.59 -11.32
N THR A 160 -2.92 -16.22 -10.09
CA THR A 160 -4.12 -16.67 -9.39
C THR A 160 -5.30 -15.81 -9.81
N CYS A 161 -6.23 -16.39 -10.58
CA CYS A 161 -7.44 -15.70 -11.03
C CYS A 161 -8.65 -16.21 -10.22
N PRO A 162 -9.30 -15.36 -9.40
CA PRO A 162 -10.55 -15.71 -8.75
C PRO A 162 -11.60 -16.12 -9.79
N VAL A 163 -12.21 -17.29 -9.58
CA VAL A 163 -13.31 -17.79 -10.43
C VAL A 163 -14.65 -17.24 -9.96
N ALA A 164 -14.71 -16.77 -8.71
CA ALA A 164 -15.93 -16.23 -8.13
C ALA A 164 -16.38 -14.95 -8.86
N PRO A 165 -17.70 -14.76 -9.05
CA PRO A 165 -18.26 -13.57 -9.69
C PRO A 165 -18.36 -12.35 -8.74
N ILE A 166 -17.89 -12.50 -7.49
CA ILE A 166 -17.96 -11.48 -6.43
C ILE A 166 -16.57 -11.14 -5.92
N ALA A 167 -16.42 -9.94 -5.34
CA ALA A 167 -15.20 -9.56 -4.65
C ALA A 167 -15.04 -10.37 -3.35
N ILE A 168 -13.87 -10.99 -3.17
CA ILE A 168 -13.58 -11.81 -1.98
C ILE A 168 -12.47 -11.15 -1.18
N GLN A 169 -12.69 -11.02 0.12
CA GLN A 169 -11.67 -10.57 1.05
C GLN A 169 -10.76 -11.72 1.46
N TYR A 170 -9.46 -11.52 1.24
CA TYR A 170 -8.42 -12.42 1.66
C TYR A 170 -7.51 -11.73 2.65
N LYS A 171 -7.03 -12.50 3.63
CA LYS A 171 -5.96 -12.11 4.54
C LYS A 171 -4.64 -12.64 3.98
N ILE A 172 -3.77 -11.73 3.57
CA ILE A 172 -2.37 -12.04 3.27
C ILE A 172 -1.63 -12.11 4.60
N GLU A 173 -1.02 -13.25 4.87
CA GLU A 173 -0.13 -13.47 5.99
C GLU A 173 1.28 -13.67 5.43
N VAL A 174 2.22 -12.80 5.83
CA VAL A 174 3.63 -12.88 5.44
C VAL A 174 4.42 -13.31 6.68
N THR A 175 5.05 -14.47 6.62
CA THR A 175 5.76 -15.08 7.76
C THR A 175 7.26 -15.13 7.50
N ALA A 176 8.08 -14.74 8.49
CA ALA A 176 9.52 -14.93 8.46
C ALA A 176 9.87 -16.31 9.05
N LYS A 177 10.07 -17.34 8.22
CA LYS A 177 10.39 -18.70 8.71
C LYS A 177 11.80 -18.81 9.28
N LYS A 178 12.77 -18.08 8.72
CA LYS A 178 14.17 -18.09 9.17
C LYS A 178 14.84 -16.73 9.01
N GLY A 179 15.44 -16.23 10.09
CA GLY A 179 16.03 -14.89 10.16
C GLY A 179 15.02 -13.83 10.60
N ALA A 180 15.49 -12.59 10.72
CA ALA A 180 14.72 -11.46 11.22
C ALA A 180 15.12 -10.20 10.45
N GLY A 181 14.15 -9.32 10.19
CA GLY A 181 14.38 -8.05 9.53
C GLY A 181 13.18 -7.52 8.77
N SER A 182 13.44 -6.56 7.89
CA SER A 182 12.42 -5.90 7.10
C SER A 182 12.00 -6.75 5.91
N VAL A 183 10.71 -6.73 5.61
CA VAL A 183 10.08 -7.45 4.51
C VAL A 183 9.10 -6.52 3.81
N ILE A 184 9.05 -6.64 2.50
CA ILE A 184 8.07 -5.98 1.65
C ILE A 184 7.29 -7.04 0.88
N ALA A 185 5.97 -6.88 0.82
CA ALA A 185 5.12 -7.67 -0.06
C ALA A 185 4.19 -6.76 -0.84
N GLN A 186 4.00 -7.04 -2.13
CA GLN A 186 3.10 -6.27 -2.98
C GLN A 186 2.21 -7.21 -3.77
N LEU A 187 0.93 -6.85 -3.82
CA LEU A 187 -0.05 -7.46 -4.70
C LEU A 187 0.04 -6.79 -6.07
N PHE A 188 0.15 -7.59 -7.11
CA PHE A 188 0.10 -7.16 -8.50
C PHE A 188 -1.10 -7.79 -9.17
N SER A 189 -1.72 -7.07 -10.10
CA SER A 189 -2.82 -7.62 -10.86
C SER A 189 -2.88 -7.11 -12.29
N ARG A 190 -3.60 -7.87 -13.12
CA ARG A 190 -3.96 -7.53 -14.49
C ARG A 190 -5.39 -7.98 -14.78
N ALA A 191 -6.01 -7.40 -15.80
CA ALA A 191 -7.27 -7.93 -16.30
C ALA A 191 -7.09 -9.37 -16.83
N LYS A 192 -8.11 -10.20 -16.64
CA LYS A 192 -8.16 -11.58 -17.11
C LYS A 192 -8.30 -11.66 -18.63
#